data_AF-A0A7W1QU51-F1
#
_entry.id   AF-A0A7W1QU51-F1
#
_cell.length_a   1.000
_cell.length_b   1.000
_cell.length_c   1.000
_cell.angle_alpha   90.00
_cell.angle_beta   90.00
_cell.angle_gamma   90.00
#
_symmetry.space_group_name_H-M   'P 1'
#
loop_
_entity.id
_entity.type
_entity.pdbx_description
1 polymer ?
#
loop_
_entity_poly.entity_id
_entity_poly.type
_entity_poly.pdbx_seq_one_letter_code
_entity_poly.pdbx_strand_id
1 'polypeptide(L)'
;MKSSLPEDANSSRESSQPSAEVSEPFAAESDERFLTFAKNASDAIIVIDGHSRIHFINRAAEKIFGYPVPELLGQSLTMLMPDYLRHVHRAGLDRYLTTGTRHISWNGVELPGLHRDGREIDLEISFGELVKDGARYFTGIARDITERKRAERRLAAHHAVTRVLAEAESVPAAASKILEAVCENLRWDMGAFWCLDREADVLRCQEIRHGSADEAAEFTAFTREMTCARGVGLPGHIWEKGEPAWFADLSQ
;
A
#
# COMPACT_ATOMS: atom_id res chain seq x y z
N MET A 1 21.21 -18.00 94.88
CA MET A 1 22.56 -18.54 95.15
C MET A 1 23.34 -18.51 93.84
N LYS A 2 24.51 -17.85 93.82
CA LYS A 2 25.68 -17.92 92.91
C LYS A 2 25.45 -18.48 91.49
N SER A 3 26.00 -17.99 90.39
CA SER A 3 27.06 -17.03 90.04
C SER A 3 27.33 -17.32 88.56
N SER A 4 27.60 -16.31 87.73
CA SER A 4 28.64 -16.29 86.66
C SER A 4 28.55 -15.00 85.86
N LEU A 5 29.30 -13.98 86.32
CA LEU A 5 30.34 -13.18 85.63
C LEU A 5 30.46 -13.28 84.07
N PRO A 6 31.16 -12.34 83.41
CA PRO A 6 31.04 -10.86 83.44
C PRO A 6 31.30 -10.23 82.03
N GLU A 7 31.44 -8.89 81.98
CA GLU A 7 32.38 -8.09 81.12
C GLU A 7 32.35 -8.26 79.58
N ASP A 8 32.58 -7.26 78.74
CA ASP A 8 32.80 -5.83 78.89
C ASP A 8 32.65 -5.22 77.49
N ALA A 9 32.44 -3.91 77.47
CA ALA A 9 32.48 -3.11 76.27
C ALA A 9 33.87 -3.16 75.59
N ASN A 10 33.92 -3.32 74.26
CA ASN A 10 34.57 -2.34 73.39
C ASN A 10 34.31 -2.60 71.89
N SER A 11 33.93 -1.52 71.20
CA SER A 11 34.35 -1.15 69.84
C SER A 11 34.78 -2.27 68.88
N SER A 12 33.99 -2.52 67.83
CA SER A 12 34.51 -2.87 66.49
C SER A 12 33.46 -2.78 65.39
N ARG A 13 33.72 -1.85 64.45
CA ARG A 13 33.61 -2.01 63.00
C ARG A 13 32.26 -2.46 62.42
N GLU A 14 31.44 -1.49 62.04
CA GLU A 14 30.68 -1.62 60.79
C GLU A 14 31.48 -0.93 59.68
N SER A 15 32.43 -1.70 59.13
CA SER A 15 33.11 -1.37 57.90
C SER A 15 32.13 -1.38 56.75
N SER A 16 31.98 -0.21 56.12
CA SER A 16 31.47 -0.08 54.76
C SER A 16 32.23 -1.00 53.81
N GLN A 17 31.51 -1.88 53.12
CA GLN A 17 31.83 -2.24 51.75
C GLN A 17 30.56 -2.12 50.91
N PRO A 18 30.61 -1.40 49.77
CA PRO A 18 29.53 -1.36 48.80
C PRO A 18 29.53 -2.67 48.00
N SER A 19 28.39 -3.35 47.97
CA SER A 19 28.13 -4.40 46.98
C SER A 19 27.99 -3.73 45.62
N ALA A 20 29.10 -3.67 44.89
CA ALA A 20 29.11 -3.38 43.47
C ALA A 20 28.35 -4.46 42.70
N GLU A 21 27.52 -3.98 41.78
CA GLU A 21 27.25 -4.55 40.46
C GLU A 21 26.66 -5.96 40.38
N VAL A 22 25.38 -6.00 40.02
CA VAL A 22 24.99 -6.52 38.69
C VAL A 22 23.86 -5.63 38.14
N SER A 23 24.22 -4.51 37.53
CA SER A 23 23.31 -3.81 36.60
C SER A 23 23.61 -4.34 35.21
N GLU A 24 23.02 -5.49 34.87
CA GLU A 24 23.09 -6.08 33.54
C GLU A 24 22.24 -5.29 32.50
N PRO A 25 22.61 -5.37 31.20
CA PRO A 25 22.49 -4.32 30.19
C PRO A 25 21.14 -4.28 29.45
N PHE A 26 20.04 -4.09 30.17
CA PHE A 26 18.68 -4.22 29.61
C PHE A 26 18.36 -3.22 28.47
N ALA A 27 19.05 -2.08 28.40
CA ALA A 27 18.79 -1.05 27.38
C ALA A 27 19.41 -1.37 26.00
N ALA A 28 20.67 -1.84 25.96
CA ALA A 28 21.36 -2.17 24.71
C ALA A 28 20.76 -3.43 24.05
N GLU A 29 20.34 -4.39 24.88
CA GLU A 29 19.74 -5.64 24.42
C GLU A 29 18.33 -5.42 23.82
N SER A 30 17.57 -4.44 24.34
CA SER A 30 16.27 -4.05 23.79
C SER A 30 16.40 -3.40 22.41
N ASP A 31 17.41 -2.56 22.20
CA ASP A 31 17.67 -1.90 20.92
C ASP A 31 18.16 -2.89 19.86
N GLU A 32 19.09 -3.79 20.20
CA GLU A 32 19.56 -4.83 19.28
C GLU A 32 18.47 -5.84 18.90
N ARG A 33 17.64 -6.25 19.86
CA ARG A 33 16.48 -7.11 19.59
C ARG A 33 15.47 -6.40 18.69
N PHE A 34 15.11 -5.15 18.97
CA PHE A 34 14.20 -4.37 18.13
C PHE A 34 14.74 -4.21 16.70
N LEU A 35 16.02 -3.87 16.54
CA LEU A 35 16.67 -3.76 15.24
C LEU A 35 16.67 -5.09 14.49
N THR A 36 16.86 -6.21 15.19
CA THR A 36 16.83 -7.55 14.59
C THR A 36 15.44 -7.94 14.11
N PHE A 37 14.40 -7.71 14.94
CA PHE A 37 13.01 -7.93 14.53
C PHE A 37 12.60 -7.02 13.37
N ALA A 38 12.95 -5.73 13.46
CA ALA A 38 12.60 -4.77 12.43
C ALA A 38 13.27 -5.08 11.08
N LYS A 39 14.51 -5.57 11.08
CA LYS A 39 15.23 -5.96 9.85
C LYS A 39 14.63 -7.18 9.16
N ASN A 40 14.03 -8.10 9.92
CA ASN A 40 13.47 -9.36 9.41
C ASN A 40 11.96 -9.29 9.14
N ALA A 41 11.30 -8.19 9.48
CA ALA A 41 9.88 -8.00 9.20
C ALA A 41 9.62 -7.97 7.69
N SER A 42 8.52 -8.60 7.26
CA SER A 42 8.03 -8.52 5.87
C SER A 42 7.38 -7.16 5.57
N ASP A 43 6.85 -6.51 6.58
CA ASP A 43 6.24 -5.18 6.49
C ASP A 43 7.33 -4.09 6.57
N ALA A 44 7.14 -2.99 5.84
CA ALA A 44 8.03 -1.84 5.94
C ALA A 44 7.83 -1.14 7.29
N ILE A 45 8.94 -0.91 8.01
CA ILE A 45 8.94 -0.15 9.26
C ILE A 45 9.70 1.12 8.99
N ILE A 46 9.04 2.25 9.22
CA ILE A 46 9.55 3.59 8.95
C ILE A 46 9.41 4.42 10.22
N VAL A 47 10.46 5.14 10.59
CA VAL A 47 10.40 6.14 11.67
C VAL A 47 10.71 7.50 11.08
N ILE A 48 9.84 8.47 11.34
CA ILE A 48 10.03 9.86 10.95
C ILE A 48 10.08 10.78 12.17
N ASP A 49 10.73 11.93 12.01
CA ASP A 49 10.61 13.04 12.97
C ASP A 49 9.37 13.91 12.71
N GLY A 50 9.18 14.93 13.55
CA GLY A 50 8.11 15.92 13.40
C GLY A 50 8.17 16.75 12.12
N HIS A 51 9.26 16.72 11.36
CA HIS A 51 9.37 17.37 10.05
C HIS A 51 9.18 16.37 8.88
N SER A 52 8.69 15.17 9.17
CA SER A 52 8.48 14.10 8.20
C SER A 52 9.78 13.62 7.52
N ARG A 53 10.93 13.76 8.18
CA ARG A 53 12.19 13.19 7.68
C ARG A 53 12.37 11.77 8.19
N ILE A 54 12.82 10.86 7.31
CA ILE A 54 13.04 9.46 7.64
C ILE A 54 14.31 9.30 8.46
N HIS A 55 14.18 8.86 9.72
CA HIS A 55 15.29 8.56 10.62
C HIS A 55 15.67 7.07 10.61
N PHE A 56 14.68 6.20 10.41
CA PHE A 56 14.90 4.76 10.29
C PHE A 56 13.97 4.19 9.23
N ILE A 57 14.50 3.23 8.47
CA ILE A 57 13.71 2.44 7.54
C ILE A 57 14.34 1.05 7.37
N ASN A 58 13.52 -0.01 7.42
CA ASN A 58 14.01 -1.37 7.25
C ASN A 58 14.11 -1.80 5.77
N ARG A 59 14.72 -2.95 5.52
CA ARG A 59 14.97 -3.46 4.17
C ARG A 59 13.68 -3.86 3.42
N ALA A 60 12.59 -4.15 4.12
CA ALA A 60 11.30 -4.45 3.47
C ALA A 60 10.81 -3.28 2.60
N ALA A 61 11.12 -2.03 3.00
CA ALA A 61 10.79 -0.85 2.22
C ALA A 61 11.43 -0.84 0.83
N GLU A 62 12.60 -1.46 0.63
CA GLU A 62 13.23 -1.54 -0.69
C GLU A 62 12.38 -2.34 -1.67
N LYS A 63 11.77 -3.42 -1.20
CA LYS A 63 10.89 -4.27 -2.01
C LYS A 63 9.57 -3.59 -2.30
N ILE A 64 9.02 -2.88 -1.32
CA ILE A 64 7.74 -2.20 -1.45
C ILE A 64 7.89 -0.97 -2.35
N PHE A 65 8.83 -0.06 -2.07
CA PHE A 65 8.93 1.24 -2.75
C PHE A 65 9.98 1.30 -3.88
N GLY A 66 10.87 0.31 -3.97
CA GLY A 66 11.88 0.19 -5.04
C GLY A 66 13.15 1.03 -4.82
N TYR A 67 13.17 1.88 -3.81
CA TYR A 67 14.33 2.68 -3.43
C TYR A 67 15.25 1.90 -2.48
N PRO A 68 16.58 1.95 -2.66
CA PRO A 68 17.49 1.39 -1.67
C PRO A 68 17.44 2.21 -0.37
N VAL A 69 17.57 1.56 0.78
CA VAL A 69 17.48 2.21 2.11
C VAL A 69 18.37 3.46 2.24
N PRO A 70 19.65 3.47 1.78
CA PRO A 70 20.50 4.65 1.87
C PRO A 70 19.96 5.88 1.13
N GLU A 71 19.14 5.71 0.09
CA GLU A 71 18.52 6.84 -0.62
C GLU A 71 17.31 7.40 0.14
N LEU A 72 16.68 6.61 1.01
CA LEU A 72 15.50 7.00 1.78
C LEU A 72 15.86 7.72 3.08
N LEU A 73 16.97 7.35 3.71
CA LEU A 73 17.40 7.93 4.98
C LEU A 73 17.64 9.45 4.86
N GLY A 74 17.07 10.23 5.78
CA GLY A 74 17.13 11.69 5.81
C GLY A 74 16.21 12.42 4.83
N GLN A 75 15.60 11.69 3.87
CA GLN A 75 14.64 12.26 2.92
C GLN A 75 13.26 12.49 3.57
N SER A 76 12.43 13.27 2.90
CA SER A 76 11.03 13.44 3.32
C SER A 76 10.22 12.20 2.98
N LEU A 77 9.41 11.71 3.92
CA LEU A 77 8.46 10.59 3.71
C LEU A 77 7.53 10.84 2.52
N THR A 78 7.21 12.10 2.24
CA THR A 78 6.29 12.47 1.15
C THR A 78 6.75 11.99 -0.23
N MET A 79 8.04 11.68 -0.43
CA MET A 79 8.52 11.05 -1.67
C MET A 79 7.89 9.69 -1.94
N LEU A 80 7.49 8.96 -0.89
CA LEU A 80 6.84 7.65 -0.95
C LEU A 80 5.31 7.75 -1.05
N MET A 81 4.78 8.95 -1.31
CA MET A 81 3.35 9.21 -1.40
C MET A 81 3.01 9.88 -2.74
N PRO A 82 1.83 9.58 -3.33
CA PRO A 82 1.31 10.30 -4.48
C PRO A 82 1.20 11.81 -4.20
N ASP A 83 1.42 12.63 -5.24
CA ASP A 83 1.48 14.09 -5.10
C ASP A 83 0.23 14.70 -4.46
N TYR A 84 -0.94 14.19 -4.81
CA TYR A 84 -2.22 14.65 -4.26
C TYR A 84 -2.40 14.36 -2.76
N LEU A 85 -1.59 13.47 -2.16
CA LEU A 85 -1.62 13.23 -0.71
C LEU A 85 -0.55 13.99 0.07
N ARG A 86 0.48 14.52 -0.59
CA ARG A 86 1.62 15.15 0.11
C ARG A 86 1.21 16.37 0.93
N HIS A 87 0.25 17.15 0.45
CA HIS A 87 -0.26 18.32 1.18
C HIS A 87 -1.19 17.92 2.34
N VAL A 88 -2.02 16.90 2.14
CA VAL A 88 -2.90 16.34 3.18
C VAL A 88 -2.09 15.77 4.34
N HIS A 89 -1.03 15.01 4.02
CA HIS A 89 -0.10 14.48 5.01
C HIS A 89 0.54 15.58 5.86
N ARG A 90 1.11 16.61 5.21
CA ARG A 90 1.75 17.74 5.91
C ARG A 90 0.77 18.46 6.84
N ALA A 91 -0.40 18.85 6.33
CA ALA A 91 -1.42 19.49 7.14
C ALA A 91 -1.93 18.59 8.29
N GLY A 92 -2.00 17.28 8.08
CA GLY A 92 -2.35 16.30 9.11
C GLY A 92 -1.32 16.22 10.23
N LEU A 93 -0.03 16.14 9.86
CA LEU A 93 1.08 16.09 10.81
C LEU A 93 1.20 17.38 11.61
N ASP A 94 1.19 18.54 10.94
CA ASP A 94 1.30 19.86 11.60
C ASP A 94 0.16 20.08 12.59
N ARG A 95 -1.06 19.70 12.20
CA ARG A 95 -2.23 19.76 13.08
C ARG A 95 -2.04 18.85 14.30
N TYR A 96 -1.60 17.61 14.12
CA TYR A 96 -1.36 16.69 15.23
C TYR A 96 -0.27 17.21 16.19
N LEU A 97 0.82 17.75 15.65
CA LEU A 97 1.90 18.34 16.45
C LEU A 97 1.43 19.53 17.27
N THR A 98 0.46 20.30 16.75
CA THR A 98 -0.11 21.47 17.43
C THR A 98 -1.16 21.09 18.47
N THR A 99 -2.05 20.16 18.15
CA THR A 99 -3.24 19.87 18.97
C THR A 99 -3.09 18.64 19.86
N GLY A 100 -2.19 17.72 19.53
CA GLY A 100 -2.09 16.39 20.13
C GLY A 100 -3.27 15.46 19.82
N THR A 101 -4.23 15.89 18.99
CA THR A 101 -5.47 15.16 18.75
C THR A 101 -5.38 14.35 17.46
N ARG A 102 -5.64 13.05 17.56
CA ARG A 102 -5.70 12.13 16.40
C ARG A 102 -6.99 12.37 15.63
N HIS A 103 -6.87 12.59 14.32
CA HIS A 103 -8.02 12.82 13.42
C HIS A 103 -8.31 11.66 12.46
N ILE A 104 -7.48 10.61 12.50
CA ILE A 104 -7.67 9.36 11.75
C ILE A 104 -7.44 8.19 12.70
N SER A 105 -7.98 7.02 12.37
CA SER A 105 -7.55 5.78 13.02
C SER A 105 -6.04 5.63 12.85
N TRP A 106 -5.35 5.15 13.88
CA TRP A 106 -3.93 4.81 13.78
C TRP A 106 -3.71 3.33 13.52
N ASN A 107 -4.77 2.54 13.45
CA ASN A 107 -4.72 1.11 13.27
C ASN A 107 -5.27 0.75 11.88
N GLY A 108 -4.40 0.23 11.01
CA GLY A 108 -4.80 -0.37 9.72
C GLY A 108 -5.47 0.60 8.74
N VAL A 109 -4.94 1.81 8.55
CA VAL A 109 -5.45 2.73 7.54
C VAL A 109 -4.95 2.30 6.17
N GLU A 110 -5.86 2.15 5.21
CA GLU A 110 -5.48 1.87 3.83
C GLU A 110 -5.18 3.18 3.09
N LEU A 111 -3.96 3.33 2.58
CA LEU A 111 -3.48 4.50 1.84
C LEU A 111 -2.61 4.08 0.66
N PRO A 112 -2.60 4.84 -0.44
CA PRO A 112 -1.68 4.58 -1.53
C PRO A 112 -0.27 5.08 -1.18
N GLY A 113 0.72 4.22 -1.41
CA GLY A 113 2.13 4.58 -1.50
C GLY A 113 2.55 4.78 -2.95
N LEU A 114 3.72 5.37 -3.17
CA LEU A 114 4.30 5.60 -4.49
C LEU A 114 5.62 4.85 -4.64
N HIS A 115 5.69 3.95 -5.62
CA HIS A 115 6.92 3.28 -6.01
C HIS A 115 7.81 4.21 -6.86
N ARG A 116 9.11 3.94 -6.91
CA ARG A 116 10.07 4.71 -7.74
C ARG A 116 9.77 4.75 -9.25
N ASP A 117 9.02 3.77 -9.77
CA ASP A 117 8.61 3.72 -11.18
C ASP A 117 7.34 4.53 -11.45
N GLY A 118 6.77 5.18 -10.43
CA GLY A 118 5.58 6.00 -10.51
C GLY A 118 4.27 5.25 -10.25
N ARG A 119 4.27 3.92 -10.08
CA ARG A 119 3.04 3.19 -9.79
C ARG A 119 2.59 3.37 -8.34
N GLU A 120 1.29 3.45 -8.13
CA GLU A 120 0.71 3.41 -6.78
C GLU A 120 0.72 1.97 -6.21
N ILE A 121 0.91 1.88 -4.90
CA ILE A 121 0.91 0.63 -4.13
C ILE A 121 -0.19 0.75 -3.08
N ASP A 122 -1.09 -0.25 -3.00
CA ASP A 122 -2.08 -0.28 -1.94
C ASP A 122 -1.38 -0.68 -0.62
N LEU A 123 -1.31 0.22 0.37
CA LEU A 123 -0.70 -0.04 1.67
C LEU A 123 -1.75 -0.06 2.78
N GLU A 124 -1.58 -0.98 3.73
CA GLU A 124 -2.22 -0.93 5.04
C GLU A 124 -1.19 -0.42 6.06
N ILE A 125 -1.48 0.71 6.71
CA ILE A 125 -0.54 1.42 7.57
C ILE A 125 -1.07 1.52 8.99
N SER A 126 -0.25 1.10 9.95
CA SER A 126 -0.46 1.39 11.37
C SER A 126 0.57 2.40 11.87
N PHE A 127 0.12 3.33 12.71
CA PHE A 127 0.91 4.44 13.21
C PHE A 127 1.17 4.30 14.71
N GLY A 128 2.36 4.70 15.14
CA GLY A 128 2.77 4.82 16.54
C GLY A 128 3.50 6.13 16.77
N GLU A 129 3.61 6.52 18.02
CA GLU A 129 4.37 7.71 18.43
C GLU A 129 5.29 7.35 19.58
N LEU A 130 6.48 7.95 19.58
CA LEU A 130 7.46 7.87 20.63
C LEU A 130 7.96 9.28 20.95
N VAL A 131 8.13 9.59 22.23
CA VAL A 131 8.85 10.80 22.68
C VAL A 131 10.20 10.37 23.22
N LYS A 132 11.28 10.90 22.65
CA LYS A 132 12.65 10.66 23.10
C LYS A 132 13.40 11.99 23.18
N ASP A 133 14.02 12.26 24.33
CA ASP A 133 14.80 13.48 24.57
C ASP A 133 14.03 14.78 24.26
N GLY A 134 12.72 14.80 24.52
CA GLY A 134 11.84 15.93 24.22
C GLY A 134 11.43 16.07 22.75
N ALA A 135 11.98 15.25 21.85
CA ALA A 135 11.58 15.19 20.45
C ALA A 135 10.53 14.09 20.21
N ARG A 136 9.56 14.39 19.33
CA ARG A 136 8.53 13.42 18.89
C ARG A 136 8.99 12.71 17.62
N TYR A 137 8.79 11.40 17.62
CA TYR A 137 8.99 10.51 16.48
C TYR A 137 7.71 9.75 16.20
N PHE A 138 7.48 9.45 14.93
CA PHE A 138 6.34 8.68 14.47
C PHE A 138 6.82 7.43 13.77
N THR A 139 6.25 6.30 14.15
CA THR A 139 6.53 5.01 13.52
C THR A 139 5.36 4.65 12.62
N GLY A 140 5.63 4.30 11.37
CA GLY A 140 4.69 3.69 10.44
C GLY A 140 5.09 2.24 10.18
N ILE A 141 4.15 1.32 10.32
CA ILE A 141 4.28 -0.06 9.84
C ILE A 141 3.38 -0.17 8.61
N ALA A 142 3.97 -0.32 7.43
CA ALA A 142 3.27 -0.37 6.16
C ALA A 142 3.37 -1.77 5.54
N ARG A 143 2.20 -2.39 5.35
CA ARG A 143 2.06 -3.66 4.66
C ARG A 143 1.57 -3.43 3.24
N ASP A 144 2.25 -4.03 2.27
CA ASP A 144 1.76 -4.08 0.89
C ASP A 144 0.57 -5.05 0.81
N ILE A 145 -0.60 -4.51 0.47
CA ILE A 145 -1.86 -5.25 0.31
C ILE A 145 -2.31 -5.27 -1.16
N THR A 146 -1.43 -4.90 -2.10
CA THR A 146 -1.73 -4.78 -3.53
C THR A 146 -2.27 -6.08 -4.12
N GLU A 147 -1.61 -7.21 -3.85
CA GLU A 147 -2.06 -8.51 -4.35
C GLU A 147 -3.40 -8.95 -3.72
N ARG A 148 -3.60 -8.66 -2.43
CA ARG A 148 -4.88 -8.91 -1.74
C ARG A 148 -6.00 -8.11 -2.40
N LYS A 149 -5.81 -6.81 -2.59
CA LYS A 149 -6.76 -5.90 -3.26
C LYS A 149 -7.03 -6.33 -4.70
N ARG A 150 -6.01 -6.76 -5.45
CA ARG A 150 -6.17 -7.31 -6.81
C ARG A 150 -7.03 -8.57 -6.81
N ALA A 151 -6.81 -9.48 -5.86
CA ALA A 151 -7.62 -10.70 -5.74
C ALA A 151 -9.08 -10.38 -5.38
N GLU A 152 -9.31 -9.49 -4.42
CA GLU A 152 -10.65 -9.01 -4.03
C GLU A 152 -11.38 -8.37 -5.21
N ARG A 153 -10.71 -7.48 -5.95
CA ARG A 153 -11.25 -6.83 -7.16
C ARG A 153 -11.62 -7.83 -8.26
N ARG A 154 -10.76 -8.82 -8.53
CA ARG A 154 -11.03 -9.89 -9.50
C ARG A 154 -12.25 -10.72 -9.09
N LEU A 155 -12.34 -11.08 -7.81
CA LEU A 155 -13.47 -11.83 -7.28
C LEU A 155 -14.78 -11.03 -7.39
N ALA A 156 -14.74 -9.75 -7.03
CA ALA A 156 -15.88 -8.85 -7.17
C ALA A 156 -16.35 -8.73 -8.63
N ALA A 157 -15.40 -8.55 -9.57
CA ALA A 157 -15.70 -8.52 -11.00
C ALA A 157 -16.34 -9.83 -11.48
N HIS A 158 -15.78 -10.99 -11.11
CA HIS A 158 -16.36 -12.30 -11.46
C HIS A 158 -17.79 -12.45 -10.95
N HIS A 159 -18.06 -12.09 -9.68
CA HIS A 159 -19.40 -12.17 -9.12
C HIS A 159 -20.38 -11.23 -9.83
N ALA A 160 -19.96 -9.99 -10.10
CA ALA A 160 -20.79 -9.02 -10.80
C ALA A 160 -21.13 -9.48 -12.23
N VAL A 161 -20.14 -9.96 -12.98
CA VAL A 161 -20.33 -10.51 -14.34
C VAL A 161 -21.26 -11.72 -14.32
N THR A 162 -21.05 -12.66 -13.39
CA THR A 162 -21.89 -13.86 -13.26
C THR A 162 -23.36 -13.49 -13.01
N ARG A 163 -23.60 -12.54 -12.11
CA ARG A 163 -24.96 -12.06 -11.80
C ARG A 163 -25.61 -11.40 -13.02
N VAL A 164 -24.88 -10.52 -13.72
CA VAL A 164 -25.39 -9.86 -14.93
C VAL A 164 -25.78 -10.88 -16.00
N LEU A 165 -24.94 -11.89 -16.23
CA LEU A 165 -25.23 -12.94 -17.21
C LEU A 165 -26.45 -13.80 -16.85
N ALA A 166 -26.71 -14.02 -15.55
CA ALA A 166 -27.85 -14.79 -15.09
C ALA A 166 -29.19 -14.03 -15.20
N GLU A 167 -29.16 -12.70 -15.11
CA GLU A 167 -30.36 -11.84 -15.05
C GLU A 167 -30.68 -11.14 -16.38
N ALA A 168 -29.72 -11.07 -17.31
CA ALA A 168 -29.90 -10.32 -18.55
C ALA A 168 -30.83 -11.03 -19.54
N GLU A 169 -31.79 -10.28 -20.07
CA GLU A 169 -32.74 -10.76 -21.08
C GLU A 169 -32.15 -10.79 -22.50
N SER A 170 -31.00 -10.13 -22.71
CA SER A 170 -30.34 -10.06 -24.01
C SER A 170 -28.84 -9.79 -23.89
N VAL A 171 -28.08 -10.17 -24.93
CA VAL A 171 -26.63 -9.92 -25.01
C VAL A 171 -26.28 -8.43 -24.91
N PRO A 172 -26.96 -7.49 -25.60
CA PRO A 172 -26.64 -6.07 -25.48
C PRO A 172 -26.86 -5.53 -24.07
N ALA A 173 -27.95 -5.94 -23.41
CA ALA A 173 -28.22 -5.55 -22.03
C ALA A 173 -27.19 -6.10 -21.04
N ALA A 174 -26.70 -7.32 -21.28
CA ALA A 174 -25.60 -7.90 -20.50
C ALA A 174 -24.28 -7.15 -20.75
N ALA A 175 -23.95 -6.87 -22.01
CA ALA A 175 -22.68 -6.28 -22.42
C ALA A 175 -22.40 -4.94 -21.72
N SER A 176 -23.37 -4.04 -21.71
CA SER A 176 -23.23 -2.72 -21.05
C SER A 176 -22.92 -2.85 -19.55
N LYS A 177 -23.69 -3.70 -18.84
CA LYS A 177 -23.50 -3.96 -17.40
C LYS A 177 -22.21 -4.72 -17.08
N ILE A 178 -21.77 -5.62 -17.97
CA ILE A 178 -20.49 -6.34 -17.84
C ILE A 178 -19.33 -5.35 -18.00
N LEU A 179 -19.35 -4.52 -19.04
CA LEU A 179 -18.33 -3.48 -19.21
C LEU A 179 -18.28 -2.56 -18.00
N GLU A 180 -19.44 -2.20 -17.45
CA GLU A 180 -19.52 -1.42 -16.22
C GLU A 180 -18.81 -2.09 -15.05
N ALA A 181 -19.20 -3.33 -14.75
CA ALA A 181 -18.63 -4.10 -13.67
C ALA A 181 -17.11 -4.30 -13.84
N VAL A 182 -16.65 -4.64 -15.04
CA VAL A 182 -15.23 -4.91 -15.31
C VAL A 182 -14.40 -3.63 -15.18
N CYS A 183 -14.82 -2.53 -15.80
CA CYS A 183 -14.05 -1.28 -15.79
C CYS A 183 -13.94 -0.72 -14.37
N GLU A 184 -15.02 -0.73 -13.58
CA GLU A 184 -14.99 -0.22 -12.20
C GLU A 184 -14.18 -1.10 -11.26
N ASN A 185 -14.45 -2.41 -11.25
CA ASN A 185 -13.82 -3.30 -10.28
C ASN A 185 -12.34 -3.50 -10.57
N LEU A 186 -11.96 -3.58 -11.86
CA LEU A 186 -10.57 -3.78 -12.26
C LEU A 186 -9.80 -2.47 -12.48
N ARG A 187 -10.48 -1.32 -12.37
CA ARG A 187 -9.93 0.01 -12.66
C ARG A 187 -9.34 0.10 -14.08
N TRP A 188 -10.08 -0.38 -15.07
CA TRP A 188 -9.71 -0.18 -16.47
C TRP A 188 -10.23 1.17 -16.94
N ASP A 189 -9.38 1.91 -17.64
CA ASP A 189 -9.73 3.24 -18.15
C ASP A 189 -10.82 3.19 -19.22
N MET A 190 -10.84 2.09 -19.99
CA MET A 190 -11.80 1.84 -21.06
C MET A 190 -12.08 0.34 -21.24
N GLY A 191 -13.28 0.00 -21.70
CA GLY A 191 -13.63 -1.32 -22.21
C GLY A 191 -14.60 -1.21 -23.39
N ALA A 192 -14.46 -2.09 -24.38
CA ALA A 192 -15.31 -2.14 -25.56
C ALA A 192 -15.85 -3.56 -25.78
N PHE A 193 -17.09 -3.67 -26.25
CA PHE A 193 -17.74 -4.92 -26.57
C PHE A 193 -17.99 -5.01 -28.08
N TRP A 194 -17.52 -6.09 -28.68
CA TRP A 194 -17.55 -6.31 -30.12
C TRP A 194 -18.46 -7.48 -30.46
N CYS A 195 -19.29 -7.29 -31.48
CA CYS A 195 -20.22 -8.30 -31.98
C CYS A 195 -19.94 -8.61 -33.45
N LEU A 196 -20.10 -9.88 -33.83
CA LEU A 196 -20.02 -10.31 -35.22
C LEU A 196 -21.29 -9.92 -35.98
N ASP A 197 -21.13 -9.06 -36.96
CA ASP A 197 -22.10 -8.85 -38.04
C ASP A 197 -21.94 -10.00 -39.05
N ARG A 198 -22.90 -10.94 -39.05
CA ARG A 198 -22.83 -12.14 -39.88
C ARG A 198 -23.09 -11.86 -41.36
N GLU A 199 -23.77 -10.76 -41.70
CA GLU A 199 -24.04 -10.42 -43.09
C GLU A 199 -22.80 -9.82 -43.75
N ALA A 200 -22.10 -8.96 -43.03
CA ALA A 200 -20.88 -8.32 -43.50
C ALA A 200 -19.58 -9.09 -43.18
N ASP A 201 -19.65 -10.16 -42.37
CA ASP A 201 -18.52 -10.96 -41.87
C ASP A 201 -17.42 -10.11 -41.20
N VAL A 202 -17.85 -9.16 -40.36
CA VAL A 202 -16.96 -8.25 -39.62
C VAL A 202 -17.39 -8.09 -38.18
N LEU A 203 -16.45 -7.80 -37.29
CA LEU A 203 -16.75 -7.32 -35.94
C LEU A 203 -17.10 -5.83 -35.96
N ARG A 204 -18.14 -5.48 -35.21
CA ARG A 204 -18.55 -4.09 -34.96
C ARG A 204 -18.56 -3.82 -33.46
N CYS A 205 -18.08 -2.64 -33.07
CA CYS A 205 -18.17 -2.19 -31.69
C CYS A 205 -19.63 -1.88 -31.37
N GLN A 206 -20.21 -2.61 -30.43
CA GLN A 206 -21.60 -2.42 -30.03
C GLN A 206 -21.71 -1.51 -28.81
N GLU A 207 -20.81 -1.69 -27.83
CA GLU A 207 -20.79 -0.90 -26.60
C GLU A 207 -19.36 -0.50 -26.26
N ILE A 208 -19.21 0.67 -25.63
CA ILE A 208 -17.93 1.15 -25.13
C ILE A 208 -18.18 1.94 -23.85
N ARG A 209 -17.32 1.72 -22.86
CA ARG A 209 -17.32 2.43 -21.59
C ARG A 209 -15.93 2.96 -21.34
N HIS A 210 -15.85 4.15 -20.77
CA HIS A 210 -14.61 4.78 -20.33
C HIS A 210 -14.87 5.58 -19.04
N GLY A 211 -13.79 5.89 -18.31
CA GLY A 211 -13.81 6.79 -17.16
C GLY A 211 -14.06 8.26 -17.53
N SER A 212 -13.73 9.20 -16.62
CA SER A 212 -13.96 10.64 -16.83
C SER A 212 -12.95 11.30 -17.79
N ALA A 213 -13.49 11.77 -18.92
CA ALA A 213 -13.17 12.91 -19.79
C ALA A 213 -11.88 13.01 -20.64
N ASP A 214 -12.13 13.46 -21.87
CA ASP A 214 -11.28 14.07 -22.92
C ASP A 214 -10.17 13.26 -23.59
N GLU A 215 -9.24 12.63 -22.87
CA GLU A 215 -8.06 12.00 -23.52
C GLU A 215 -8.42 10.78 -24.38
N ALA A 216 -9.51 10.08 -24.04
CA ALA A 216 -9.97 8.90 -24.76
C ALA A 216 -11.13 9.18 -25.73
N ALA A 217 -11.59 10.43 -25.87
CA ALA A 217 -12.81 10.74 -26.64
C ALA A 217 -12.64 10.44 -28.14
N GLU A 218 -11.51 10.87 -28.73
CA GLU A 218 -11.16 10.59 -30.12
C GLU A 218 -10.99 9.08 -30.35
N PHE A 219 -10.29 8.39 -29.45
CA PHE A 219 -10.11 6.95 -29.51
C PHE A 219 -11.44 6.18 -29.39
N THR A 220 -12.34 6.63 -28.52
CA THR A 220 -13.68 6.06 -28.34
C THR A 220 -14.53 6.24 -29.61
N ALA A 221 -14.51 7.43 -30.21
CA ALA A 221 -15.22 7.71 -31.45
C ALA A 221 -14.69 6.85 -32.61
N PHE A 222 -13.37 6.81 -32.78
CA PHE A 222 -12.70 5.94 -33.76
C PHE A 222 -13.08 4.47 -33.56
N THR A 223 -13.03 4.00 -32.31
CA THR A 223 -13.35 2.61 -31.96
C THR A 223 -14.80 2.25 -32.28
N ARG A 224 -15.75 3.18 -32.09
CA ARG A 224 -17.18 2.97 -32.42
C ARG A 224 -17.42 2.81 -33.93
N GLU A 225 -16.70 3.56 -34.76
CA GLU A 225 -16.86 3.54 -36.22
C GLU A 225 -16.06 2.43 -36.90
N MET A 226 -15.02 1.92 -36.23
CA MET A 226 -14.16 0.88 -36.76
C MET A 226 -14.91 -0.45 -36.96
N THR A 227 -14.54 -1.16 -38.02
CA THR A 227 -14.91 -2.56 -38.24
C THR A 227 -13.65 -3.41 -38.38
N CYS A 228 -13.70 -4.65 -37.89
CA CYS A 228 -12.55 -5.55 -37.93
C CYS A 228 -12.90 -6.84 -38.65
N ALA A 229 -12.22 -7.12 -39.76
CA ALA A 229 -12.21 -8.45 -40.38
C ALA A 229 -11.36 -9.42 -39.53
N ARG A 230 -11.45 -10.73 -39.80
CA ARG A 230 -10.55 -11.71 -39.19
C ARG A 230 -9.08 -11.34 -39.43
N GLY A 231 -8.28 -11.38 -38.38
CA GLY A 231 -6.85 -11.04 -38.42
C GLY A 231 -6.55 -9.54 -38.54
N VAL A 232 -7.56 -8.67 -38.60
CA VAL A 232 -7.36 -7.21 -38.79
C VAL A 232 -7.71 -6.43 -37.52
N GLY A 233 -6.79 -5.61 -37.04
CA GLY A 233 -6.95 -4.86 -35.79
C GLY A 233 -6.99 -5.75 -34.54
N LEU A 234 -7.06 -5.15 -33.35
CA LEU A 234 -6.99 -5.90 -32.09
C LEU A 234 -8.14 -6.92 -31.95
N PRO A 235 -9.42 -6.55 -32.19
CA PRO A 235 -10.52 -7.50 -32.09
C PRO A 235 -10.45 -8.60 -33.16
N GLY A 236 -10.01 -8.27 -34.38
CA GLY A 236 -9.90 -9.23 -35.48
C GLY A 236 -8.82 -10.30 -35.24
N HIS A 237 -7.71 -9.94 -34.61
CA HIS A 237 -6.68 -10.91 -34.22
C HIS A 237 -7.20 -11.90 -33.17
N ILE A 238 -7.96 -11.43 -32.17
CA ILE A 238 -8.60 -12.30 -31.18
C ILE A 238 -9.63 -13.21 -31.86
N TRP A 239 -10.39 -12.69 -32.82
CA TRP A 239 -11.36 -13.48 -33.58
C TRP A 239 -10.72 -14.57 -34.44
N GLU A 240 -9.57 -14.30 -35.06
CA GLU A 240 -8.83 -15.30 -35.84
C GLU A 240 -8.24 -16.40 -34.96
N LYS A 241 -7.61 -16.03 -33.84
CA LYS A 241 -6.91 -16.98 -32.96
C LYS A 241 -7.82 -17.73 -31.99
N GLY A 242 -8.94 -17.12 -31.59
CA GLY A 242 -9.83 -17.66 -30.57
C GLY A 242 -9.27 -17.62 -29.15
N GLU A 243 -8.22 -16.84 -28.91
CA GLU A 243 -7.51 -16.75 -27.63
C GLU A 243 -7.32 -15.28 -27.22
N PRO A 244 -7.32 -14.96 -25.91
CA PRO A 244 -7.06 -13.61 -25.43
C PRO A 244 -5.63 -13.16 -25.76
N ALA A 245 -5.47 -11.90 -26.17
CA ALA A 245 -4.18 -11.31 -26.51
C ALA A 245 -3.93 -10.03 -25.71
N TRP A 246 -2.65 -9.78 -25.39
CA TRP A 246 -2.19 -8.60 -24.65
C TRP A 246 -1.17 -7.85 -25.50
N PHE A 247 -1.39 -6.55 -25.65
CA PHE A 247 -0.53 -5.67 -26.44
C PHE A 247 -0.05 -4.54 -25.51
N ALA A 248 1.27 -4.39 -25.38
CA ALA A 248 1.85 -3.36 -24.51
C ALA A 248 1.86 -1.97 -25.17
N ASP A 249 1.82 -1.93 -26.50
CA ASP A 249 1.81 -0.72 -27.32
C ASP A 249 0.75 -0.90 -28.41
N LEU A 250 -0.14 0.09 -28.54
CA LEU A 250 -1.24 0.11 -29.50
C LEU A 250 -0.93 0.97 -30.73
N SER A 251 0.27 1.55 -30.81
CA SER A 251 0.71 2.42 -31.91
C SER A 251 1.39 1.68 -33.08
N GLN A 252 1.50 0.35 -33.01
CA GLN A 252 2.14 -0.50 -34.03
C GLN A 252 1.15 -1.19 -34.95
#